data_AF-A0A7X1ZTA2-F1
#
_entry.id   AF-A0A7X1ZTA2-F1
#
_cell.length_a   1.000
_cell.length_b   1.000
_cell.length_c   1.000
_cell.angle_alpha   90.00
_cell.angle_beta   90.00
_cell.angle_gamma   90.00
#
_symmetry.space_group_name_H-M   'P 1'
#
loop_
_entity.id
_entity.type
_entity.pdbx_description
1 polymer ?
#
loop_
_entity_poly.entity_id
_entity_poly.type
_entity_poly.pdbx_seq_one_letter_code
_entity_poly.pdbx_strand_id
1 'polypeptide(L)'
;MKRLLLVNPWIHDFAAFDFWLKPLGLLRIAGALMDAGAEVHLLDLADRNHPWLHERTKTDEWGRGKFFAEEIAKPRILDRVPRKFRRYGLPKGILDEKLSELPDADAVLVTSSMTYWYTGVRETIEVLHKRYQWGADNPWRNLCNASA
;
A
#
# COMPACT_ATOMS: atom_id res chain seq x y z
N MET A 1 -7.16 21.58 12.93
CA MET A 1 -6.85 20.14 13.06
C MET A 1 -6.19 19.70 11.75
N LYS A 2 -5.04 19.02 11.80
CA LYS A 2 -4.35 18.54 10.59
C LYS A 2 -4.89 17.17 10.20
N ARG A 3 -5.20 16.97 8.91
CA ARG A 3 -5.70 15.71 8.36
C ARG A 3 -4.55 14.91 7.77
N LEU A 4 -4.30 13.72 8.29
CA LEU A 4 -3.17 12.88 7.92
C LEU A 4 -3.68 11.55 7.37
N LEU A 5 -3.23 11.17 6.19
CA LEU A 5 -3.49 9.85 5.62
C LEU A 5 -2.26 8.95 5.86
N LEU A 6 -2.44 7.87 6.61
CA LEU A 6 -1.42 6.87 6.85
C LEU A 6 -1.71 5.66 5.95
N VAL A 7 -0.70 5.17 5.24
CA VAL A 7 -0.87 4.12 4.23
C VAL A 7 0.07 2.96 4.49
N ASN A 8 -0.51 1.76 4.63
CA ASN A 8 0.21 0.51 4.47
C ASN A 8 0.14 0.09 3.00
N PRO A 9 1.26 0.06 2.26
CA PRO A 9 1.24 -0.07 0.81
C PRO A 9 0.96 -1.50 0.35
N TRP A 10 0.77 -1.65 -0.97
CA TRP A 10 0.80 -2.96 -1.60
C TRP A 10 2.11 -3.69 -1.39
N ILE A 11 2.02 -5.02 -1.40
CA ILE A 11 3.17 -5.91 -1.38
C ILE A 11 3.42 -6.39 -2.81
N HIS A 12 4.61 -6.13 -3.33
CA HIS A 12 5.07 -6.71 -4.59
C HIS A 12 6.09 -7.79 -4.31
N ASP A 13 5.74 -9.03 -4.65
CA ASP A 13 6.57 -10.19 -4.34
C ASP A 13 6.24 -11.38 -5.26
N PHE A 14 6.98 -12.47 -5.10
CA PHE A 14 6.67 -13.77 -5.69
C PHE A 14 5.67 -14.57 -4.84
N ALA A 15 5.65 -14.32 -3.53
CA ALA A 15 4.77 -14.99 -2.58
C ALA A 15 4.56 -14.10 -1.35
N ALA A 16 3.30 -13.88 -0.98
CA ALA A 16 2.94 -13.27 0.28
C ALA A 16 1.75 -14.03 0.90
N PHE A 17 1.80 -14.20 2.21
CA PHE A 17 0.75 -14.83 3.01
C PHE A 17 0.62 -14.07 4.32
N ASP A 18 -0.61 -13.81 4.76
CA ASP A 18 -0.82 -13.05 5.99
C ASP A 18 -0.88 -14.00 7.19
N PHE A 19 0.18 -13.95 7.98
CA PHE A 19 0.32 -14.56 9.31
C PHE A 19 0.02 -13.51 10.39
N TRP A 20 -1.14 -12.88 10.31
CA TRP A 20 -1.55 -11.73 11.12
C TRP A 20 -0.69 -10.48 10.89
N LEU A 21 -0.30 -10.25 9.63
CA LEU A 21 0.49 -9.10 9.24
C LEU A 21 -0.31 -7.82 9.52
N LYS A 22 0.25 -6.96 10.38
CA LYS A 22 -0.29 -5.62 10.66
C LYS A 22 0.84 -4.59 10.71
N PRO A 23 0.60 -3.35 10.25
CA PRO A 23 1.63 -2.33 10.18
C PRO A 23 1.85 -1.67 11.56
N LEU A 24 2.31 -2.45 12.55
CA LEU A 24 2.38 -2.02 13.95
C LEU A 24 3.11 -0.68 14.15
N GLY A 25 4.23 -0.47 13.46
CA GLY A 25 4.94 0.80 13.50
C GLY A 25 4.09 1.98 13.04
N LEU A 26 3.33 1.82 11.96
CA LEU A 26 2.41 2.83 11.44
C LEU A 26 1.26 3.08 12.42
N LEU A 27 0.72 2.04 13.06
CA LEU A 27 -0.34 2.17 14.07
C LEU A 27 0.13 2.93 15.32
N ARG A 28 1.39 2.73 15.74
CA ARG A 28 1.98 3.51 16.85
C ARG A 28 2.12 4.99 16.49
N ILE A 29 2.54 5.28 15.25
CA ILE A 29 2.62 6.65 14.73
C ILE A 29 1.21 7.26 14.67
N ALA A 30 0.21 6.52 14.21
CA ALA A 30 -1.18 6.95 14.18
C ALA A 30 -1.66 7.39 15.58
N GLY A 31 -1.41 6.57 16.61
CA GLY A 31 -1.74 6.89 18.00
C GLY A 31 -1.11 8.20 18.48
N ALA A 32 0.21 8.33 18.29
CA ALA A 32 0.93 9.54 18.70
C ALA A 32 0.44 10.82 17.97
N LEU A 33 0.05 10.69 16.70
CA LEU A 33 -0.51 11.81 15.92
C LEU A 33 -1.91 12.19 16.40
N MET A 34 -2.76 11.21 16.74
CA MET A 34 -4.07 11.46 17.33
C MET A 34 -3.95 12.16 18.68
N ASP A 35 -3.04 11.71 19.55
CA ASP A 35 -2.76 12.34 20.85
C ASP A 35 -2.26 13.79 20.71
N ALA A 36 -1.56 14.09 19.61
CA ALA A 36 -1.14 15.44 19.24
C ALA A 36 -2.26 16.30 18.60
N GLY A 37 -3.48 15.79 18.51
CA GLY A 37 -4.65 16.51 17.98
C GLY A 37 -4.76 16.50 16.45
N ALA A 38 -4.17 15.52 15.76
CA ALA A 38 -4.39 15.29 14.33
C ALA A 38 -5.62 14.40 14.07
N GLU A 39 -6.29 14.63 12.96
CA GLU A 39 -7.29 13.73 12.40
C GLU A 39 -6.57 12.71 11.52
N VAL A 40 -6.64 11.43 11.90
CA VAL A 40 -5.87 10.37 11.23
C VAL A 40 -6.81 9.42 10.48
N HIS A 41 -6.51 9.22 9.20
CA HIS A 41 -7.14 8.23 8.32
C HIS A 41 -6.13 7.13 8.02
N LEU A 42 -6.54 5.86 8.11
CA LEU A 42 -5.69 4.71 7.80
C LEU A 42 -6.19 4.01 6.54
N LEU A 43 -5.31 3.82 5.57
CA LEU A 43 -5.53 3.01 4.38
C LEU A 43 -4.58 1.81 4.42
N ASP A 44 -5.09 0.63 4.75
CA ASP A 44 -4.31 -0.60 4.79
C ASP A 44 -4.54 -1.43 3.52
N LEU A 45 -3.70 -1.24 2.50
CA LEU A 45 -3.82 -1.96 1.24
C LEU A 45 -3.47 -3.45 1.40
N ALA A 46 -2.79 -3.85 2.47
CA ALA A 46 -2.52 -5.26 2.74
C ALA A 46 -3.61 -5.91 3.60
N ASP A 47 -4.67 -5.20 4.00
CA ASP A 47 -5.72 -5.81 4.81
C ASP A 47 -6.61 -6.76 3.98
N ARG A 48 -6.50 -8.06 4.24
CA ARG A 48 -7.36 -9.06 3.58
C ARG A 48 -8.84 -8.93 3.93
N ASN A 49 -9.14 -8.24 5.02
CA ASN A 49 -10.51 -7.99 5.48
C ASN A 49 -10.98 -6.58 5.16
N HIS A 50 -10.27 -5.86 4.27
CA HIS A 50 -10.59 -4.48 3.92
C HIS A 50 -12.08 -4.36 3.53
N PRO A 51 -12.82 -3.35 4.04
CA PRO A 51 -14.25 -3.20 3.76
C PRO A 51 -14.60 -3.07 2.27
N TRP A 52 -13.65 -2.59 1.46
CA TRP A 52 -13.83 -2.45 0.02
C TRP A 52 -13.63 -3.75 -0.77
N LEU A 53 -13.19 -4.85 -0.14
CA LEU A 53 -13.09 -6.13 -0.83
C LEU A 53 -14.47 -6.77 -1.01
N HIS A 54 -14.91 -6.90 -2.26
CA HIS A 54 -16.11 -7.65 -2.61
C HIS A 54 -15.93 -9.15 -2.42
N GLU A 55 -14.77 -9.67 -2.82
CA GLU A 55 -14.41 -11.07 -2.69
C GLU A 55 -13.24 -11.24 -1.73
N ARG A 56 -13.42 -12.13 -0.74
CA ARG A 56 -12.39 -12.43 0.24
C ARG A 56 -11.74 -13.76 -0.09
N THR A 57 -10.42 -13.78 0.06
CA THR A 57 -9.64 -15.01 0.03
C THR A 57 -9.98 -15.92 1.20
N LYS A 58 -9.80 -17.23 1.02
CA LYS A 58 -10.02 -18.21 2.09
C LYS A 58 -9.13 -17.92 3.30
N THR A 59 -9.77 -17.91 4.46
CA THR A 59 -9.15 -17.83 5.78
C THR A 59 -9.11 -19.22 6.43
N ASP A 60 -8.02 -19.55 7.11
CA ASP A 60 -7.87 -20.79 7.88
C ASP A 60 -8.47 -20.65 9.30
N GLU A 61 -8.48 -21.74 10.05
CA GLU A 61 -9.06 -21.79 11.41
C GLU A 61 -8.38 -20.84 12.42
N TRP A 62 -7.17 -20.36 12.10
CA TRP A 62 -6.42 -19.43 12.94
C TRP A 62 -6.50 -17.98 12.45
N GLY A 63 -7.35 -17.68 11.47
CA GLY A 63 -7.49 -16.32 10.95
C GLY A 63 -6.37 -15.90 9.99
N ARG A 64 -5.60 -16.84 9.44
CA ARG A 64 -4.56 -16.61 8.43
C ARG A 64 -5.06 -16.99 7.04
N GLY A 65 -4.27 -16.74 6.00
CA GLY A 65 -4.80 -16.81 4.64
C GLY A 65 -3.94 -16.12 3.59
N LYS A 66 -4.23 -16.45 2.33
CA LYS A 66 -3.60 -15.80 1.16
C LYS A 66 -4.15 -14.39 1.01
N PHE A 67 -3.38 -13.45 0.51
CA PHE A 67 -3.94 -12.18 0.03
C PHE A 67 -4.61 -12.38 -1.33
N PHE A 68 -5.51 -11.45 -1.69
CA PHE A 68 -5.82 -11.24 -3.10
C PHE A 68 -4.54 -10.85 -3.83
N ALA A 69 -4.39 -11.32 -5.08
CA ALA A 69 -3.15 -11.16 -5.82
C ALA A 69 -3.38 -10.97 -7.32
N GLU A 70 -2.79 -9.93 -7.88
CA GLU A 70 -2.80 -9.62 -9.32
C GLU A 70 -1.41 -9.90 -9.89
N GLU A 71 -1.32 -10.58 -11.03
CA GLU A 71 -0.04 -10.74 -11.73
C GLU A 71 0.39 -9.40 -12.33
N ILE A 72 1.65 -9.02 -12.11
CA ILE A 72 2.25 -7.77 -12.60
C ILE A 72 3.56 -8.06 -13.30
N ALA A 73 4.03 -7.08 -14.09
CA ALA A 73 5.34 -7.16 -14.70
C ALA A 73 6.44 -7.32 -13.64
N LYS A 74 7.35 -8.25 -13.88
CA LYS A 74 8.48 -8.48 -13.00
C LYS A 74 9.55 -7.42 -13.27
N PRO A 75 10.22 -6.87 -12.24
CA PRO A 75 11.41 -6.05 -12.42
C PRO A 75 12.49 -6.83 -13.19
N ARG A 76 13.14 -6.18 -14.17
CA ARG A 76 14.12 -6.83 -15.06
C ARG A 76 15.23 -7.56 -14.31
N ILE A 77 15.70 -6.99 -13.21
CA ILE A 77 16.73 -7.61 -12.35
C ILE A 77 16.30 -8.97 -11.76
N LEU A 78 14.99 -9.24 -11.71
CA LEU A 78 14.40 -10.44 -11.16
C LEU A 78 13.92 -11.43 -12.24
N ASP A 79 14.09 -11.14 -13.53
CA ASP A 79 13.58 -11.95 -14.66
C ASP A 79 13.92 -13.43 -14.57
N ARG A 80 15.12 -13.74 -14.06
CA ARG A 80 15.64 -15.10 -13.88
C ARG A 80 14.91 -15.94 -12.84
N VAL A 81 14.10 -15.33 -11.96
CA VAL A 81 13.32 -16.08 -10.96
C VAL A 81 12.14 -16.75 -11.65
N PRO A 82 12.01 -18.09 -11.66
CA PRO A 82 10.99 -18.80 -12.43
C PRO A 82 9.61 -18.81 -11.73
N ARG A 83 9.20 -17.66 -11.18
CA ARG A 83 7.90 -17.47 -10.51
C ARG A 83 7.23 -16.20 -10.99
N LYS A 84 5.91 -16.21 -10.94
CA LYS A 84 5.06 -15.04 -11.21
C LYS A 84 5.30 -13.99 -10.13
N PHE A 85 5.47 -12.74 -10.56
CA PHE A 85 5.55 -11.59 -9.68
C PHE A 85 4.15 -10.99 -9.56
N ARG A 86 3.72 -10.65 -8.35
CA ARG A 86 2.34 -10.26 -8.08
C ARG A 86 2.28 -9.06 -7.16
N ARG A 87 1.22 -8.26 -7.34
CA ARG A 87 0.72 -7.29 -6.37
C ARG A 87 -0.23 -8.00 -5.42
N TYR A 88 0.07 -7.97 -4.13
CA TYR A 88 -0.75 -8.55 -3.08
C TYR A 88 -1.42 -7.45 -2.25
N GLY A 89 -2.68 -7.69 -1.90
CA GLY A 89 -3.52 -6.76 -1.14
C GLY A 89 -4.78 -6.39 -1.89
N LEU A 90 -5.31 -5.20 -1.61
CA LEU A 90 -6.49 -4.63 -2.24
C LEU A 90 -6.30 -4.56 -3.77
N PRO A 91 -7.26 -4.99 -4.61
CA PRO A 91 -7.14 -4.87 -6.06
C PRO A 91 -6.91 -3.42 -6.50
N LYS A 92 -6.06 -3.19 -7.50
CA LYS A 92 -5.78 -1.83 -7.97
C LYS A 92 -7.02 -1.12 -8.49
N GLY A 93 -7.90 -1.82 -9.21
CA GLY A 93 -9.14 -1.24 -9.72
C GLY A 93 -10.04 -0.70 -8.60
N ILE A 94 -10.17 -1.45 -7.48
CA ILE A 94 -10.94 -1.00 -6.32
C ILE A 94 -10.31 0.24 -5.70
N LEU A 95 -8.97 0.29 -5.58
CA LEU A 95 -8.34 1.51 -5.08
C LEU A 95 -8.60 2.68 -6.01
N ASP A 96 -8.42 2.54 -7.33
CA ASP A 96 -8.64 3.61 -8.30
C ASP A 96 -10.08 4.18 -8.22
N GLU A 97 -11.09 3.33 -8.02
CA GLU A 97 -12.49 3.72 -7.85
C GLU A 97 -12.75 4.43 -6.52
N LYS A 98 -12.14 3.95 -5.43
CA LYS A 98 -12.39 4.43 -4.06
C LYS A 98 -11.51 5.59 -3.64
N LEU A 99 -10.45 5.89 -4.40
CA LEU A 99 -9.47 6.91 -4.05
C LEU A 99 -10.07 8.32 -3.98
N SER A 100 -11.12 8.61 -4.76
CA SER A 100 -11.85 9.88 -4.70
C SER A 100 -12.73 10.01 -3.45
N GLU A 101 -13.10 8.89 -2.81
CA GLU A 101 -13.90 8.89 -1.58
C GLU A 101 -13.05 9.21 -0.34
N LEU A 102 -11.72 9.11 -0.45
CA LEU A 102 -10.82 9.49 0.63
C LEU A 102 -10.85 11.00 0.86
N PRO A 103 -10.81 11.45 2.12
CA PRO A 103 -10.73 12.86 2.44
C PRO A 103 -9.41 13.45 1.93
N ASP A 104 -9.42 14.77 1.75
CA ASP A 104 -8.18 15.50 1.51
C ASP A 104 -7.27 15.44 2.74
N ALA A 105 -5.97 15.32 2.49
CA ALA A 105 -4.95 15.19 3.51
C ALA A 105 -3.92 16.33 3.41
N ASP A 106 -3.53 16.90 4.56
CA ASP A 106 -2.42 17.84 4.67
C ASP A 106 -1.07 17.14 4.43
N ALA A 107 -0.98 15.85 4.80
CA ALA A 107 0.18 15.01 4.53
C ALA A 107 -0.21 13.53 4.42
N VAL A 108 0.58 12.78 3.64
CA VAL A 108 0.42 11.34 3.45
C VAL A 108 1.69 10.63 3.92
N LEU A 109 1.53 9.67 4.83
CA LEU A 109 2.63 8.91 5.43
C LEU A 109 2.53 7.45 4.97
N VAL A 110 3.46 7.02 4.13
CA VAL A 110 3.51 5.65 3.61
C VAL A 110 4.59 4.86 4.35
N THR A 111 4.22 3.72 4.95
CA THR A 111 5.19 2.84 5.62
C THR A 111 5.84 1.87 4.63
N SER A 112 6.87 1.15 5.08
CA SER A 112 7.48 0.03 4.36
C SER A 112 7.94 -1.02 5.36
N SER A 113 7.38 -2.23 5.30
CA SER A 113 7.73 -3.30 6.24
C SER A 113 9.04 -4.00 5.88
N MET A 114 9.31 -4.22 4.58
CA MET A 114 10.53 -4.88 4.10
C MET A 114 11.08 -4.14 2.89
N THR A 115 12.40 -3.98 2.85
CA THR A 115 13.09 -3.16 1.84
C THR A 115 12.86 -3.66 0.42
N TYR A 116 12.73 -4.96 0.22
CA TYR A 116 12.53 -5.54 -1.11
C TYR A 116 11.08 -5.40 -1.63
N TRP A 117 10.12 -5.02 -0.78
CA TRP A 117 8.76 -4.66 -1.20
C TRP A 117 8.66 -3.25 -1.79
N TYR A 118 9.79 -2.54 -1.96
CA TYR A 118 9.84 -1.15 -2.41
C TYR A 118 9.07 -0.89 -3.72
N THR A 119 8.96 -1.87 -4.63
CA THR A 119 8.20 -1.66 -5.88
C THR A 119 6.70 -1.48 -5.63
N GLY A 120 6.13 -2.13 -4.61
CA GLY A 120 4.73 -1.93 -4.20
C GLY A 120 4.54 -0.62 -3.44
N VAL A 121 5.52 -0.24 -2.60
CA VAL A 121 5.57 1.09 -1.97
C VAL A 121 5.59 2.19 -3.03
N ARG A 122 6.45 2.06 -4.05
CA ARG A 122 6.57 3.00 -5.16
C ARG A 122 5.28 3.13 -5.95
N GLU A 123 4.66 2.01 -6.36
CA GLU A 123 3.38 2.05 -7.08
C GLU A 123 2.30 2.74 -6.24
N THR A 124 2.23 2.44 -4.94
CA THR A 124 1.28 3.08 -4.01
C THR A 124 1.48 4.59 -3.99
N ILE A 125 2.73 5.05 -3.86
CA ILE A 125 3.09 6.48 -3.87
C ILE A 125 2.70 7.14 -5.20
N GLU A 126 2.93 6.50 -6.34
CA GLU A 126 2.54 7.01 -7.66
C GLU A 126 1.02 7.20 -7.80
N VAL A 127 0.22 6.27 -7.29
CA VAL A 127 -1.24 6.38 -7.26
C VAL A 127 -1.68 7.55 -6.37
N LEU A 128 -1.09 7.69 -5.18
CA LEU A 128 -1.40 8.79 -4.25
C LEU A 128 -1.00 10.15 -4.82
N HIS A 129 0.15 10.26 -5.50
CA HIS A 129 0.55 11.48 -6.19
C HIS A 129 -0.46 11.91 -7.26
N LYS A 130 -1.04 10.96 -8.00
CA LYS A 130 -2.07 11.27 -9.00
C LYS A 130 -3.33 11.85 -8.35
N ARG A 131 -3.78 11.29 -7.21
CA ARG A 131 -4.96 11.77 -6.46
C ARG A 131 -4.77 13.15 -5.85
N TYR A 132 -3.63 13.39 -5.22
CA TYR A 132 -3.38 14.63 -4.48
C TYR A 132 -2.65 15.68 -5.31
N GLN A 133 -2.35 15.39 -6.58
CA GLN A 133 -1.60 16.24 -7.50
C GLN A 133 -0.27 16.74 -6.91
N TRP A 134 0.30 15.98 -5.98
CA TRP A 134 1.48 16.42 -5.24
C TRP A 134 2.68 16.42 -6.18
N GLY A 135 3.30 17.59 -6.33
CA GLY A 135 4.57 17.70 -7.04
C GLY A 135 4.49 17.76 -8.55
N ALA A 136 3.54 18.51 -9.12
CA ALA A 136 3.67 19.01 -10.50
C ALA A 136 5.04 19.68 -10.72
N ASP A 137 5.58 20.33 -9.68
CA ASP A 137 6.90 20.97 -9.64
C ASP A 137 7.95 20.21 -8.79
N ASN A 138 7.69 18.95 -8.41
CA ASN A 138 8.61 18.22 -7.53
C ASN A 138 9.82 17.66 -8.32
N PRO A 139 11.06 18.12 -8.04
CA PRO A 139 12.26 17.70 -8.77
C PRO A 139 12.59 16.20 -8.61
N TRP A 140 12.01 15.53 -7.62
CA TRP A 140 12.25 14.12 -7.33
C TRP A 140 11.39 13.15 -8.14
N ARG A 141 10.42 13.64 -8.92
CA ARG A 141 9.49 12.81 -9.72
C ARG A 141 10.21 11.85 -10.69
N ASN A 142 11.40 12.25 -11.17
CA ASN A 142 12.18 11.48 -12.12
C ASN A 142 13.14 10.46 -11.48
N LEU A 143 13.39 10.52 -10.16
CA LEU A 143 14.28 9.56 -9.49
C LEU A 143 13.68 8.16 -9.44
N CYS A 144 12.35 8.05 -9.33
CA CYS A 144 11.67 6.76 -9.22
C CYS A 144 11.71 5.93 -10.52
N ASN A 145 12.00 6.55 -11.67
CA ASN A 145 12.10 5.93 -12.99
C ASN A 145 13.52 5.49 -13.37
N ALA A 146 14.55 5.87 -12.60
CA ALA A 146 15.94 5.66 -12.99
C ALA A 146 16.48 4.22 -12.75
N SER A 147 15.68 3.33 -12.16
CA SER A 147 16.16 2.04 -11.65
C SER A 147 15.23 0.83 -11.90
N ALA A 148 14.35 0.88 -12.91
CA ALA A 148 13.57 -0.29 -13.34
C ALA A 148 14.22 -1.00 -14.54
#